data_AF-A0AAE6C5U3-F1
#
_entry.id   AF-A0AAE6C5U3-F1
#
_cell.length_a   1.000
_cell.length_b   1.000
_cell.length_c   1.000
_cell.angle_alpha   90.00
_cell.angle_beta   90.00
_cell.angle_gamma   90.00
#
_symmetry.space_group_name_H-M   'P 1'
#
loop_
_entity.id
_entity.type
_entity.pdbx_description
1 polymer ?
#
loop_
_entity_poly.entity_id
_entity_poly.type
_entity_poly.pdbx_seq_one_letter_code
_entity_poly.pdbx_strand_id
1 'polypeptide(L)' 'MTEHIEPKQIETDDLTKVWSVTEYCARHRIDAEEQALLLKLFGPFATACELLHNAKRAPRFR' A
#
# COMPACT_ATOMS: atom_id res chain seq x y z
N MET A 1 30.25 19.91 -3.05
CA MET A 1 29.01 20.42 -2.43
C MET A 1 28.10 19.22 -2.26
N THR A 2 27.95 18.74 -1.03
CA THR A 2 27.12 17.56 -0.73
C THR A 2 25.68 18.03 -0.61
N GLU A 3 24.89 17.75 -1.63
CA GLU A 3 23.45 18.01 -1.62
C GLU A 3 22.81 17.00 -0.67
N HIS A 4 22.56 17.42 0.57
CA HIS A 4 21.73 16.65 1.50
C HIS A 4 20.29 16.72 0.99
N ILE A 5 19.93 15.71 0.20
CA ILE A 5 18.53 15.44 -0.12
C ILE A 5 17.90 14.99 1.20
N GLU A 6 17.16 15.89 1.84
CA GLU A 6 16.29 15.53 2.97
C GLU A 6 15.33 14.44 2.46
N PRO A 7 15.45 13.18 2.92
CA PRO A 7 14.50 12.15 2.53
C PRO A 7 13.20 12.49 3.22
N LYS A 8 12.38 13.28 2.54
CA LYS A 8 10.93 13.46 2.68
C LYS A 8 10.36 12.56 3.77
N GLN A 9 10.43 13.03 5.02
CA GLN A 9 9.98 12.30 6.22
C GLN A 9 8.46 12.06 6.26
N ILE A 10 7.78 12.41 5.16
CA ILE A 10 6.35 12.35 4.93
C ILE A 10 5.91 10.93 4.54
N GLU A 11 6.82 10.07 4.10
CA GLU A 11 6.45 8.73 3.61
C GLU A 11 6.50 7.66 4.71
N THR A 12 7.39 7.77 5.69
CA THR A 12 7.57 6.70 6.70
C THR A 12 6.50 6.65 7.78
N ASP A 13 5.97 7.79 8.21
CA ASP A 13 4.89 7.82 9.22
C ASP A 13 3.58 7.25 8.64
N ASP A 14 3.20 7.69 7.44
CA ASP A 14 2.02 7.22 6.73
C ASP A 14 2.10 5.73 6.35
N LEU A 15 3.30 5.17 6.15
CA LEU A 15 3.49 3.74 5.88
C LEU A 15 3.16 2.85 7.09
N THR A 16 3.35 3.34 8.32
CA THR A 16 2.99 2.57 9.53
C THR A 16 1.51 2.70 9.92
N LYS A 17 0.79 3.64 9.29
CA LYS A 17 -0.62 3.87 9.54
C LYS A 17 -1.46 2.64 9.19
N VAL A 18 -2.35 2.27 10.10
CA VAL A 18 -3.34 1.19 9.87
C VAL A 18 -4.47 1.72 9.01
N TRP A 19 -4.78 0.99 7.95
CA TRP A 19 -5.85 1.27 7.00
C TRP A 19 -6.85 0.12 6.96
N SER A 20 -8.10 0.45 6.65
CA SER A 20 -9.02 -0.58 6.17
C SER A 20 -8.57 -1.03 4.78
N VAL A 21 -8.46 -2.35 4.58
CA VAL A 21 -8.01 -2.92 3.31
C VAL A 21 -8.90 -2.47 2.16
N THR A 22 -10.22 -2.39 2.39
CA THR A 22 -11.19 -1.98 1.37
C THR A 22 -11.02 -0.51 0.97
N GLU A 23 -10.82 0.38 1.94
CA GLU A 23 -10.63 1.81 1.72
C GLU A 23 -9.30 2.10 1.01
N TYR A 24 -8.24 1.39 1.40
CA TYR A 24 -6.96 1.45 0.71
C TYR A 24 -7.07 0.97 -0.73
N CYS A 25 -7.72 -0.17 -0.97
CA CYS A 25 -7.92 -0.71 -2.33
C CYS A 25 -8.71 0.25 -3.22
N ALA A 26 -9.78 0.87 -2.69
CA ALA A 26 -10.58 1.86 -3.40
C ALA A 26 -9.76 3.09 -3.80
N ARG A 27 -8.90 3.59 -2.90
CA ARG A 27 -8.06 4.76 -3.13
C ARG A 27 -6.92 4.48 -4.12
N HIS A 28 -6.33 3.29 -4.06
CA HIS A 28 -5.17 2.91 -4.87
C HIS A 28 -5.53 2.20 -6.19
N ARG A 29 -6.83 2.06 -6.50
CA ARG A 29 -7.35 1.35 -7.69
C ARG A 29 -6.83 -0.09 -7.76
N ILE A 30 -6.80 -0.77 -6.62
CA ILE A 30 -6.50 -2.21 -6.54
C ILE A 30 -7.72 -2.98 -7.04
N ASP A 31 -7.46 -4.06 -7.78
CA ASP A 31 -8.53 -4.91 -8.30
C ASP A 31 -9.24 -5.70 -7.19
N ALA A 32 -10.48 -6.11 -7.42
CA ALA A 32 -11.26 -6.89 -6.47
C ALA A 32 -10.61 -8.24 -6.14
N GLU A 33 -9.91 -8.87 -7.10
CA GLU A 33 -9.17 -10.12 -6.86
C GLU A 33 -8.02 -9.90 -5.86
N GLU A 34 -7.22 -8.85 -6.06
CA GLU A 34 -6.13 -8.48 -5.16
C GLU A 34 -6.65 -8.01 -3.79
N GLN A 35 -7.76 -7.28 -3.76
CA GLN A 35 -8.41 -6.90 -2.50
C GLN A 35 -8.83 -8.14 -1.69
N ALA A 36 -9.38 -9.16 -2.34
CA ALA A 36 -9.75 -10.41 -1.66
C ALA A 36 -8.52 -11.15 -1.12
N LEU A 37 -7.40 -11.13 -1.85
CA LEU A 37 -6.13 -11.69 -1.38
C LEU A 37 -5.58 -10.92 -0.17
N LEU A 38 -5.58 -9.59 -0.22
CA LEU A 38 -5.15 -8.74 0.90
C LEU A 38 -6.02 -8.95 2.14
N LEU A 39 -7.34 -9.04 1.96
CA LEU A 39 -8.28 -9.37 3.05
C LEU A 39 -8.03 -10.77 3.63
N LYS A 40 -7.63 -11.74 2.80
CA LYS A 40 -7.29 -13.09 3.26
C LYS A 40 -5.95 -13.14 4.01
N LEU A 41 -4.99 -12.31 3.61
CA LEU A 41 -3.65 -12.23 4.22
C LEU A 41 -3.67 -11.48 5.56
N PHE A 42 -4.28 -10.30 5.59
CA PHE A 42 -4.21 -9.40 6.73
C PHE A 42 -5.51 -9.27 7.51
N GLY A 43 -6.64 -9.68 6.93
CA GLY A 43 -7.96 -9.40 7.47
C GLY A 43 -8.46 -8.00 7.07
N PRO A 44 -9.43 -7.42 7.80
CA PRO A 44 -10.07 -6.15 7.43
C PRO A 44 -9.19 -4.91 7.57
N PHE A 45 -8.08 -5.00 8.32
CA PHE A 45 -7.17 -3.89 8.59
C PHE A 45 -5.72 -4.34 8.42
N ALA A 46 -4.88 -3.46 7.86
CA ALA A 46 -3.45 -3.69 7.65
C ALA A 46 -2.71 -2.35 7.60
N THR A 47 -1.41 -2.34 7.85
CA THR A 47 -0.64 -1.11 7.67
C THR A 47 -0.47 -0.75 6.19
N ALA A 48 -0.33 0.54 5.89
CA ALA A 48 -0.07 0.98 4.52
C ALA A 48 1.19 0.33 3.92
N CYS A 49 2.21 0.07 4.74
CA CYS A 49 3.42 -0.63 4.32
C CYS A 49 3.13 -2.07 3.90
N GLU A 50 2.39 -2.82 4.74
CA GLU A 50 1.98 -4.19 4.42
C GLU A 50 1.14 -4.24 3.15
N LEU A 51 0.17 -3.34 3.02
CA LEU A 51 -0.68 -3.23 1.84
C LEU A 51 0.12 -2.84 0.60
N LEU A 52 1.01 -1.87 0.68
CA LEU A 52 1.84 -1.46 -0.45
C LEU A 52 2.77 -2.58 -0.91
N HIS A 53 3.36 -3.33 0.02
CA HIS A 53 4.31 -4.39 -0.30
C HIS A 53 3.62 -5.63 -0.92
N ASN A 54 2.36 -5.88 -0.55
CA ASN A 54 1.64 -7.08 -0.97
C ASN A 54 0.61 -6.81 -2.07
N ALA A 55 0.16 -5.57 -2.23
CA ALA A 55 -0.70 -5.17 -3.34
C ALA A 55 0.09 -5.28 -4.64
N LYS A 56 -0.11 -6.37 -5.38
CA LYS A 56 0.45 -6.50 -6.70
C LYS A 56 -0.47 -5.75 -7.65
N ARG A 57 0.02 -4.62 -8.19
CA ARG A 57 -0.59 -4.11 -9.43
C ARG A 57 -0.47 -5.22 -10.46
N ALA A 58 -1.61 -5.72 -10.94
CA ALA A 58 -1.62 -6.67 -12.05
C ALA A 58 -0.68 -6.13 -13.14
N PRO A 59 0.35 -6.88 -13.54
CA PRO A 59 1.21 -6.45 -14.63
C PRO A 59 0.33 -6.26 -15.85
N ARG A 60 0.28 -5.03 -16.37
CA ARG A 60 -0.29 -4.74 -17.70
C ARG A 60 0.65 -5.37 -18.71
N PHE A 61 0.53 -6.67 -18.94
CA PHE A 61 1.15 -7.31 -20.09
C PHE A 61 0.54 -6.66 -21.33
N ARG A 62 1.38 -5.97 -22.10
CA ARG A 62 1.08 -5.34 -23.38
C ARG A 62 1.51 -6.26 -24.50
#